data_AF-A0A834AZU0-F1
#
_entry.id   AF-A0A834AZU0-F1
#
_cell.length_a   1.000
_cell.length_b   1.000
_cell.length_c   1.000
_cell.angle_alpha   90.00
_cell.angle_beta   90.00
_cell.angle_gamma   90.00
#
_symmetry.space_group_name_H-M   'P 1'
#
loop_
_entity.id
_entity.type
_entity.pdbx_description
1 polymer ?
#
loop_
_entity_poly.entity_id
_entity_poly.type
_entity_poly.pdbx_seq_one_letter_code
_entity_poly.pdbx_strand_id
1 'polypeptide(L)'
;MGTGVSAAVAPGIPALRSWRSCLEAVLEAAEQLEVLHPGDVARFRRKVTKDRDLLVVAHDLIRKMSPRTGDTKPNFFQDCLMEVFDDLERHIQNPLVLQAVLGLMERGTLVLTTNYDNLLELFGQQQNKPMESLDLKDKTKVLQWARGHVKYGVLHIHGLYTDPCGMVLDPSGYKDVTQDPEVMEVLQSLYRTKSFLFVGCGETLRDQIFQALFLYSVPNKVDLEHYMVVLKEGEDQFFKHQADMLLHGIKVVSYGASFDHFPGYVQDLASRICRRRSPDADRVDSTTLLGSACQGCAKRKLEENGTEVSKQLRQSGTEDFEFSPCAGSFCGFAQLWALWPQRLAYRPCPRGGEAGPRLFTPAEGPAPNHFCPFRFTRP
;
A
#
# COMPACT_ATOMS: atom_id res chain seq x y z
N MET A 1 -0.11 -5.31 5.23
CA MET A 1 0.78 -6.47 4.98
C MET A 1 1.78 -6.11 3.91
N GLY A 2 3.01 -6.60 4.03
CA GLY A 2 4.05 -6.43 3.01
C GLY A 2 4.58 -7.77 2.50
N THR A 3 5.55 -7.73 1.60
CA THR A 3 6.11 -8.91 0.90
C THR A 3 6.76 -9.92 1.84
N GLY A 4 7.18 -9.52 3.04
CA GLY A 4 7.65 -10.46 4.05
C GLY A 4 6.59 -11.48 4.49
N VAL A 5 5.29 -11.17 4.34
CA VAL A 5 4.25 -12.19 4.56
C VAL A 5 4.29 -13.23 3.44
N SER A 6 4.26 -12.80 2.18
CA SER A 6 4.32 -13.68 1.02
C SER A 6 5.59 -14.53 1.02
N ALA A 7 6.73 -13.93 1.39
CA ALA A 7 8.02 -14.61 1.55
C ALA A 7 7.99 -15.75 2.58
N ALA A 8 7.29 -15.55 3.70
CA ALA A 8 7.16 -16.55 4.76
C ALA A 8 6.20 -17.67 4.38
N VAL A 9 5.14 -17.34 3.64
CA VAL A 9 4.07 -18.27 3.27
C VAL A 9 4.47 -19.17 2.10
N ALA A 10 5.11 -18.60 1.09
CA ALA A 10 5.50 -19.27 -0.14
C ALA A 10 7.01 -19.05 -0.44
N PRO A 11 7.92 -19.54 0.42
CA PRO A 11 9.36 -19.28 0.29
C PRO A 11 10.00 -19.87 -0.98
N GLY A 12 9.29 -20.82 -1.61
CA GLY A 12 9.67 -21.46 -2.88
C GLY A 12 9.48 -20.59 -4.12
N ILE A 13 8.83 -19.41 -4.01
CA ILE A 13 8.70 -18.45 -5.10
C ILE A 13 9.63 -17.25 -4.79
N PRO A 14 10.81 -17.15 -5.42
CA PRO A 14 11.77 -16.07 -5.15
C PRO A 14 11.19 -14.67 -5.35
N ALA A 15 10.33 -14.50 -6.36
CA ALA A 15 9.72 -13.21 -6.69
C ALA A 15 8.86 -12.63 -5.55
N LEU A 16 8.30 -13.46 -4.67
CA LEU A 16 7.49 -13.02 -3.53
C LEU A 16 8.32 -12.52 -2.33
N ARG A 17 9.64 -12.70 -2.35
CA ARG A 17 10.51 -12.38 -1.19
C ARG A 17 10.58 -10.88 -0.91
N SER A 18 10.51 -10.07 -1.96
CA SER A 18 10.55 -8.62 -1.86
C SER A 18 10.11 -7.98 -3.17
N TRP A 19 9.75 -6.70 -3.11
CA TRP A 19 9.54 -5.87 -4.31
C TRP A 19 10.69 -5.96 -5.31
N ARG A 20 11.91 -6.03 -4.77
CA ARG A 20 13.14 -6.16 -5.56
C ARG A 20 13.16 -7.45 -6.36
N SER A 21 12.91 -8.57 -5.67
CA SER A 21 12.91 -9.90 -6.28
C SER A 21 11.80 -10.02 -7.34
N CYS A 22 10.65 -9.38 -7.10
CA CYS A 22 9.57 -9.31 -8.08
C CYS A 22 10.02 -8.58 -9.36
N LEU A 23 10.65 -7.41 -9.24
CA LEU A 23 11.17 -6.68 -10.40
C LEU A 23 12.32 -7.40 -11.11
N GLU A 24 13.16 -8.11 -10.35
CA GLU A 24 14.22 -8.94 -10.91
C GLU A 24 13.65 -10.09 -11.75
N ALA A 25 12.58 -10.75 -11.29
CA ALA A 25 11.90 -11.79 -12.06
C ALA A 25 11.31 -11.25 -13.38
N VAL A 26 10.67 -10.07 -13.33
CA VAL A 26 10.17 -9.41 -14.56
C VAL A 26 11.31 -9.03 -15.50
N LEU A 27 12.43 -8.54 -14.97
CA LEU A 27 13.61 -8.21 -15.79
C LEU A 27 14.25 -9.45 -16.42
N GLU A 28 14.28 -10.56 -15.70
CA GLU A 28 14.77 -11.84 -16.20
C GLU A 28 13.88 -12.36 -17.33
N ALA A 29 12.56 -12.37 -17.14
CA ALA A 29 11.62 -12.71 -18.19
C ALA A 29 11.79 -11.79 -19.42
N ALA A 30 11.99 -10.50 -19.20
CA ALA A 30 12.21 -9.55 -20.28
C ALA A 30 13.51 -9.79 -21.07
N GLU A 31 14.55 -10.26 -20.42
CA GLU A 31 15.81 -10.64 -21.08
C GLU A 31 15.65 -11.96 -21.85
N GLN A 32 15.02 -12.97 -21.25
CA GLN A 32 14.81 -14.29 -21.86
C GLN A 32 13.92 -14.22 -23.10
N LEU A 33 12.90 -13.36 -23.08
CA LEU A 33 11.98 -13.14 -24.19
C LEU A 33 12.48 -12.08 -25.19
N GLU A 34 13.70 -11.56 -24.99
CA GLU A 34 14.34 -10.54 -25.83
C GLU A 34 13.50 -9.26 -26.04
N VAL A 35 12.59 -8.93 -25.10
CA VAL A 35 11.74 -7.71 -25.19
C VAL A 35 12.49 -6.44 -24.79
N LEU A 36 13.68 -6.58 -24.19
CA LEU A 36 14.58 -5.47 -23.85
C LEU A 36 15.98 -5.69 -24.40
N HIS A 37 16.57 -4.62 -24.92
CA HIS A 37 17.97 -4.62 -25.33
C HIS A 37 18.90 -4.92 -24.13
N PRO A 38 19.96 -5.74 -24.28
CA PRO A 38 20.84 -6.13 -23.17
C PRO A 38 21.43 -4.95 -22.38
N GLY A 39 21.74 -3.84 -23.07
CA GLY A 39 22.20 -2.61 -22.41
C GLY A 39 21.14 -1.95 -21.52
N ASP A 40 19.86 -2.04 -21.87
CA ASP A 40 18.76 -1.58 -21.02
C ASP A 40 18.55 -2.52 -19.83
N VAL A 41 18.64 -3.85 -20.03
CA VAL A 41 18.58 -4.84 -18.93
C VAL A 41 19.68 -4.56 -17.91
N ALA A 42 20.93 -4.40 -18.34
CA ALA A 42 22.04 -4.07 -17.45
C ALA A 42 21.82 -2.75 -16.70
N ARG A 43 21.21 -1.75 -17.35
CA ARG A 43 20.86 -0.48 -16.70
C ARG A 43 19.78 -0.68 -15.63
N PHE A 44 18.72 -1.43 -15.93
CA PHE A 44 17.63 -1.67 -14.98
C PHE A 44 18.06 -2.55 -13.81
N ARG A 45 18.89 -3.58 -14.02
CA ARG A 45 19.49 -4.35 -12.92
C ARG A 45 20.26 -3.47 -11.94
N ARG A 46 20.98 -2.45 -12.43
CA ARG A 46 21.64 -1.48 -11.53
C ARG A 46 20.64 -0.60 -10.77
N LYS A 47 19.55 -0.17 -11.41
CA LYS A 47 18.47 0.62 -10.78
C LYS A 47 17.76 -0.20 -9.69
N VAL A 48 17.15 -1.32 -10.09
CA VAL A 48 17.27 -2.63 -9.43
C VAL A 48 17.82 -2.60 -8.01
N THR A 49 19.15 -2.73 -7.98
CA THR A 49 20.00 -2.83 -6.79
C THR A 49 20.21 -1.50 -6.03
N LYS A 50 20.20 -0.34 -6.67
CA LYS A 50 20.64 0.92 -6.04
C LYS A 50 19.51 1.85 -5.62
N ASP A 51 18.42 1.85 -6.37
CA ASP A 51 17.32 2.78 -6.13
C ASP A 51 16.50 2.34 -4.93
N ARG A 52 16.02 3.33 -4.17
CA ARG A 52 15.18 3.13 -3.00
C ARG A 52 13.69 3.11 -3.35
N ASP A 53 13.30 3.79 -4.42
CA ASP A 53 11.92 3.82 -4.90
C ASP A 53 11.74 2.85 -6.06
N LEU A 54 11.31 1.64 -5.72
CA LEU A 54 11.13 0.56 -6.67
C LEU A 54 9.90 0.76 -7.57
N LEU A 55 8.91 1.55 -7.15
CA LEU A 55 7.74 1.86 -7.97
C LEU A 55 8.14 2.71 -9.18
N VAL A 56 9.05 3.68 -8.99
CA VAL A 56 9.62 4.46 -10.11
C VAL A 56 10.40 3.57 -11.07
N VAL A 57 11.17 2.61 -10.54
CA VAL A 57 11.90 1.66 -11.39
C VAL A 57 10.95 0.78 -12.19
N ALA A 58 9.86 0.30 -11.56
CA ALA A 58 8.80 -0.46 -12.22
C ALA A 58 8.17 0.35 -13.35
N HIS A 59 7.76 1.60 -13.08
CA HIS A 59 7.21 2.51 -14.09
C HIS A 59 8.16 2.70 -15.29
N ASP A 60 9.43 3.01 -15.03
CA ASP A 60 10.43 3.22 -16.09
C ASP A 60 10.65 1.94 -16.93
N LEU A 61 10.66 0.78 -16.28
CA LEU A 61 10.81 -0.52 -16.92
C LEU A 61 9.62 -0.79 -17.85
N ILE A 62 8.40 -0.61 -17.35
CA ILE A 62 7.15 -0.84 -18.08
C ILE A 62 7.05 0.10 -19.28
N ARG A 63 7.36 1.38 -19.08
CA ARG A 63 7.40 2.37 -20.16
C ARG A 63 8.42 2.04 -21.24
N LYS A 64 9.52 1.38 -20.88
CA LYS A 64 10.54 0.95 -21.84
C LYS A 64 10.10 -0.29 -22.64
N MET A 65 9.38 -1.21 -22.00
CA MET A 65 8.87 -2.45 -22.62
C MET A 65 7.59 -2.23 -23.44
N SER A 66 6.82 -1.19 -23.14
CA SER A 66 5.61 -0.86 -23.89
C SER A 66 5.94 -0.35 -25.30
N PRO A 67 5.38 -0.93 -26.37
CA PRO A 67 5.55 -0.40 -27.73
C PRO A 67 5.11 1.06 -27.83
N ARG A 68 5.82 1.87 -28.63
CA ARG A 68 5.45 3.28 -28.89
C ARG A 68 4.25 3.44 -29.85
N THR A 69 3.59 2.34 -30.22
CA THR A 69 2.49 2.31 -31.19
C THR A 69 1.16 2.14 -30.44
N GLY A 70 0.23 3.04 -30.72
CA GLY A 70 -0.97 3.31 -29.92
C GLY A 70 -1.92 2.13 -29.67
N ASP A 71 -2.72 2.36 -28.62
CA ASP A 71 -4.04 1.81 -28.29
C ASP A 71 -4.20 0.33 -27.90
N THR A 72 -3.15 -0.49 -27.91
CA THR A 72 -3.16 -1.77 -27.18
C THR A 72 -1.84 -1.93 -26.44
N LYS A 73 -1.80 -1.56 -25.16
CA LYS A 73 -0.66 -1.84 -24.29
C LYS A 73 -0.60 -3.36 -24.08
N PRO A 74 0.44 -4.09 -24.54
CA PRO A 74 0.71 -5.41 -24.00
C PRO A 74 1.07 -5.21 -22.53
N ASN A 75 0.31 -5.80 -21.61
CA ASN A 75 0.61 -5.70 -20.19
C ASN A 75 1.70 -6.70 -19.80
N PHE A 76 2.85 -6.66 -20.48
CA PHE A 76 3.96 -7.61 -20.31
C PHE A 76 4.32 -7.81 -18.83
N PHE A 77 4.25 -6.73 -18.04
CA PHE A 77 4.47 -6.79 -16.61
C PHE A 77 3.43 -7.67 -15.92
N GLN A 78 2.14 -7.49 -16.21
CA GLN A 78 1.09 -8.37 -15.71
C GLN A 78 1.23 -9.79 -16.23
N ASP A 79 1.54 -9.99 -17.51
CA ASP A 79 1.72 -11.33 -18.08
C ASP A 79 2.83 -12.07 -17.31
N CYS A 80 3.94 -11.38 -17.01
CA CYS A 80 4.98 -11.90 -16.13
C CYS A 80 4.45 -12.20 -14.72
N LEU A 81 3.66 -11.31 -14.12
CA LEU A 81 3.10 -11.58 -12.79
C LEU A 81 2.12 -12.75 -12.80
N MET A 82 1.29 -12.89 -13.83
CA MET A 82 0.37 -14.02 -14.00
C MET A 82 1.13 -15.34 -14.08
N GLU A 83 2.28 -15.37 -14.74
CA GLU A 83 3.14 -16.55 -14.79
C GLU A 83 3.87 -16.81 -13.46
N VAL A 84 4.44 -15.76 -12.86
CA VAL A 84 5.19 -15.86 -11.60
C VAL A 84 4.26 -16.24 -10.43
N PHE A 85 3.01 -15.81 -10.47
CA PHE A 85 1.97 -16.07 -9.48
C PHE A 85 0.93 -17.08 -9.97
N ASP A 86 1.30 -17.93 -10.93
CA ASP A 86 0.45 -19.04 -11.34
C ASP A 86 0.32 -20.06 -10.20
N ASP A 87 -0.88 -20.65 -10.04
CA ASP A 87 -1.20 -21.66 -9.02
C ASP A 87 -0.70 -21.32 -7.58
N LEU A 88 -0.72 -20.05 -7.16
CA LEU A 88 -0.18 -19.59 -5.88
C LEU A 88 -0.64 -20.41 -4.67
N GLU A 89 -1.88 -20.90 -4.69
CA GLU A 89 -2.46 -21.70 -3.61
C GLU A 89 -1.72 -23.03 -3.40
N ARG A 90 -1.11 -23.60 -4.44
CA ARG A 90 -0.28 -24.82 -4.36
C ARG A 90 1.09 -24.55 -3.77
N HIS A 91 1.52 -23.29 -3.77
CA HIS A 91 2.81 -22.85 -3.25
C HIS A 91 2.78 -22.39 -1.79
N ILE A 92 1.61 -22.42 -1.14
CA ILE A 92 1.47 -22.17 0.30
C ILE A 92 2.14 -23.31 1.08
N GLN A 93 3.31 -23.04 1.67
CA GLN A 93 4.07 -24.01 2.47
C GLN A 93 3.91 -23.77 3.97
N ASN A 94 3.79 -22.51 4.40
CA ASN A 94 3.63 -22.15 5.82
C ASN A 94 2.46 -21.17 6.01
N PRO A 95 1.24 -21.67 6.31
CA PRO A 95 0.06 -20.83 6.41
C PRO A 95 -0.07 -20.07 7.73
N LEU A 96 0.88 -20.20 8.69
CA LEU A 96 0.72 -19.68 10.06
C LEU A 96 0.43 -18.18 10.09
N VAL A 97 1.12 -17.40 9.25
CA VAL A 97 0.90 -15.95 9.17
C VAL A 97 -0.49 -15.65 8.60
N LEU A 98 -0.92 -16.36 7.56
CA LEU A 98 -2.26 -16.16 6.97
C LEU A 98 -3.36 -16.56 7.95
N GLN A 99 -3.20 -17.66 8.66
CA GLN A 99 -4.12 -18.10 9.70
C GLN A 99 -4.23 -17.06 10.83
N ALA A 100 -3.10 -16.49 11.26
CA ALA A 100 -3.07 -15.42 12.25
C ALA A 100 -3.82 -14.18 11.77
N VAL A 101 -3.61 -13.76 10.51
CA VAL A 101 -4.29 -12.63 9.90
C VAL A 101 -5.81 -12.89 9.78
N LEU A 102 -6.22 -14.07 9.30
CA LEU A 102 -7.64 -14.44 9.25
C LEU A 102 -8.30 -14.39 10.63
N GLY A 103 -7.63 -14.90 11.67
CA GLY A 103 -8.13 -14.82 13.05
C GLY A 103 -8.28 -13.37 13.55
N LEU A 104 -7.42 -12.45 13.10
CA LEU A 104 -7.57 -11.02 13.38
C LEU A 104 -8.74 -10.39 12.60
N MET A 105 -8.94 -10.77 11.33
CA MET A 105 -10.08 -10.34 10.52
C MET A 105 -11.42 -10.81 11.11
N GLU A 106 -11.45 -12.01 11.70
CA GLU A 106 -12.63 -12.52 12.41
C GLU A 106 -13.08 -11.59 13.56
N ARG A 107 -12.12 -10.87 14.16
CA ARG A 107 -12.31 -9.87 15.22
C ARG A 107 -12.47 -8.44 14.69
N GLY A 108 -12.70 -8.25 13.39
CA GLY A 108 -12.95 -6.96 12.76
C GLY A 108 -11.69 -6.17 12.40
N THR A 109 -10.51 -6.79 12.36
CA THR A 109 -9.30 -6.15 11.85
C THR A 109 -9.41 -5.97 10.33
N LEU A 110 -9.22 -4.74 9.85
CA LEU A 110 -9.14 -4.45 8.43
C LEU A 110 -7.75 -4.85 7.89
N VAL A 111 -7.70 -5.37 6.67
CA VAL A 111 -6.45 -5.75 6.00
C VAL A 111 -6.27 -4.94 4.74
N LEU A 112 -5.10 -4.33 4.61
CA LEU A 112 -4.62 -3.70 3.38
C LEU A 112 -3.19 -4.16 3.11
N THR A 113 -2.82 -4.22 1.84
CA THR A 113 -1.52 -4.72 1.37
C THR A 113 -0.99 -3.87 0.23
N THR A 114 0.33 -3.80 0.14
CA THR A 114 1.02 -3.31 -1.07
C THR A 114 1.32 -4.44 -2.04
N ASN A 115 1.19 -5.70 -1.64
CA ASN A 115 1.57 -6.81 -2.52
C ASN A 115 0.57 -6.97 -3.68
N TYR A 116 1.08 -7.42 -4.82
CA TYR A 116 0.26 -7.76 -5.99
C TYR A 116 -0.39 -9.14 -5.88
N ASP A 117 0.16 -10.06 -5.06
CA ASP A 117 -0.38 -11.40 -4.84
C ASP A 117 -1.66 -11.37 -3.99
N ASN A 118 -2.46 -12.43 -4.08
CA ASN A 118 -3.71 -12.66 -3.33
C ASN A 118 -3.63 -13.88 -2.40
N LEU A 119 -2.45 -14.18 -1.84
CA LEU A 119 -2.24 -15.39 -1.02
C LEU A 119 -3.21 -15.49 0.18
N LEU A 120 -3.52 -14.36 0.81
CA LEU A 120 -4.45 -14.33 1.95
C LEU A 120 -5.87 -14.70 1.52
N GLU A 121 -6.30 -14.21 0.37
CA GLU A 121 -7.62 -14.48 -0.20
C GLU A 121 -7.75 -15.92 -0.65
N LEU A 122 -6.76 -16.45 -1.38
CA LEU A 122 -6.73 -17.85 -1.78
C LEU A 122 -6.80 -18.76 -0.55
N PHE A 123 -5.98 -18.49 0.47
CA PHE A 123 -6.03 -19.25 1.72
C PHE A 123 -7.37 -19.10 2.44
N GLY A 124 -7.91 -17.89 2.55
CA GLY A 124 -9.21 -17.65 3.18
C GLY A 124 -10.36 -18.36 2.48
N GLN A 125 -10.35 -18.42 1.14
CA GLN A 125 -11.31 -19.18 0.35
C GLN A 125 -11.21 -20.68 0.64
N GLN A 126 -10.00 -21.24 0.74
CA GLN A 126 -9.78 -22.63 1.19
C GLN A 126 -10.33 -22.88 2.61
N GLN A 127 -10.38 -21.86 3.46
CA GLN A 127 -11.00 -21.89 4.79
C GLN A 127 -12.50 -21.54 4.79
N ASN A 128 -13.16 -21.56 3.63
CA ASN A 128 -14.58 -21.21 3.44
C ASN A 128 -14.95 -19.79 3.90
N LYS A 129 -14.02 -18.84 3.76
CA LYS A 129 -14.29 -17.42 4.01
C LYS A 129 -14.66 -16.71 2.71
N PRO A 130 -15.66 -15.80 2.71
CA PRO A 130 -16.03 -15.03 1.53
C PRO A 130 -15.04 -13.88 1.32
N MET A 131 -13.80 -14.22 0.92
CA MET A 131 -12.72 -13.26 0.72
C MET A 131 -13.02 -12.36 -0.49
N GLU A 132 -12.68 -11.08 -0.38
CA GLU A 132 -12.84 -10.10 -1.45
C GLU A 132 -11.60 -9.24 -1.59
N SER A 133 -11.02 -9.19 -2.79
CA SER A 133 -9.94 -8.25 -3.11
C SER A 133 -10.52 -6.91 -3.56
N LEU A 134 -10.00 -5.83 -3.00
CA LEU A 134 -10.50 -4.47 -3.21
C LEU A 134 -9.40 -3.61 -3.84
N ASP A 135 -9.80 -2.77 -4.80
CA ASP A 135 -8.94 -1.77 -5.44
C ASP A 135 -9.35 -0.36 -4.99
N LEU A 136 -8.39 0.55 -4.88
CA LEU A 136 -8.64 1.96 -4.54
C LEU A 136 -9.53 2.69 -5.55
N LYS A 137 -9.62 2.21 -6.81
CA LYS A 137 -10.47 2.76 -7.86
C LYS A 137 -11.96 2.50 -7.61
N ASP A 138 -12.32 1.46 -6.86
CA ASP A 138 -13.72 1.22 -6.46
C ASP A 138 -14.04 1.97 -5.17
N LYS A 139 -14.35 3.27 -5.34
CA LYS A 139 -14.74 4.16 -4.25
C LYS A 139 -15.80 3.56 -3.33
N THR A 140 -16.85 2.96 -3.88
CA THR A 140 -17.98 2.45 -3.10
C THR A 140 -17.51 1.35 -2.17
N LYS A 141 -16.73 0.40 -2.68
CA LYS A 141 -16.19 -0.69 -1.87
C LYS A 141 -15.16 -0.20 -0.85
N VAL A 142 -14.30 0.74 -1.20
CA VAL A 142 -13.33 1.33 -0.26
C VAL A 142 -14.05 1.94 0.95
N LEU A 143 -15.13 2.71 0.72
CA LEU A 143 -15.91 3.32 1.79
C LEU A 143 -16.62 2.27 2.66
N GLN A 144 -17.18 1.21 2.06
CA GLN A 144 -17.80 0.11 2.80
C GLN A 144 -16.79 -0.66 3.65
N TRP A 145 -15.61 -0.95 3.07
CA TRP A 145 -14.52 -1.63 3.75
C TRP A 145 -13.98 -0.81 4.93
N ALA A 146 -13.73 0.48 4.73
CA ALA A 146 -13.23 1.36 5.79
C ALA A 146 -14.22 1.51 6.96
N ARG A 147 -15.52 1.36 6.69
CA ARG A 147 -16.58 1.31 7.72
C ARG A 147 -16.71 -0.05 8.41
N GLY A 148 -15.97 -1.07 7.96
CA GLY A 148 -16.00 -2.43 8.51
C GLY A 148 -17.13 -3.31 7.98
N HIS A 149 -17.82 -2.89 6.91
CA HIS A 149 -18.92 -3.68 6.33
C HIS A 149 -18.42 -4.83 5.45
N VAL A 150 -17.16 -4.79 5.01
CA VAL A 150 -16.52 -5.85 4.22
C VAL A 150 -15.53 -6.62 5.11
N LYS A 151 -16.05 -7.56 5.91
CA LYS A 151 -15.28 -8.26 6.96
C LYS A 151 -14.04 -8.99 6.43
N TYR A 152 -14.16 -9.64 5.27
CA TYR A 152 -13.08 -10.42 4.64
C TYR A 152 -12.49 -9.69 3.42
N GLY A 153 -12.54 -8.36 3.43
CA GLY A 153 -12.00 -7.51 2.38
C GLY A 153 -10.50 -7.21 2.57
N VAL A 154 -9.73 -7.36 1.50
CA VAL A 154 -8.30 -7.03 1.43
C VAL A 154 -8.13 -5.86 0.46
N LEU A 155 -7.69 -4.70 0.95
CA LEU A 155 -7.42 -3.54 0.11
C LEU A 155 -6.00 -3.61 -0.49
N HIS A 156 -5.89 -3.75 -1.81
CA HIS A 156 -4.62 -3.71 -2.52
C HIS A 156 -4.30 -2.28 -2.95
N ILE A 157 -3.33 -1.66 -2.27
CA ILE A 157 -2.92 -0.29 -2.56
C ILE A 157 -2.33 -0.18 -3.98
N HIS A 158 -1.56 -1.16 -4.44
CA HIS A 158 -1.01 -1.17 -5.80
C HIS A 158 -1.86 -1.99 -6.79
N GLY A 159 -3.08 -2.37 -6.43
CA GLY A 159 -3.92 -3.26 -7.23
C GLY A 159 -3.43 -4.72 -7.22
N LEU A 160 -4.06 -5.54 -8.06
CA LEU A 160 -3.94 -7.00 -8.03
C LEU A 160 -3.43 -7.54 -9.38
N TYR A 161 -2.58 -8.57 -9.35
CA TYR A 161 -2.02 -9.14 -10.59
C TYR A 161 -3.08 -9.73 -11.53
N THR A 162 -4.21 -10.21 -11.01
CA THR A 162 -5.32 -10.75 -11.82
C THR A 162 -6.25 -9.67 -12.38
N ASP A 163 -6.04 -8.39 -12.03
CA ASP A 163 -6.83 -7.27 -12.55
C ASP A 163 -5.95 -6.30 -13.37
N PRO A 164 -5.95 -6.43 -14.71
CA PRO A 164 -5.16 -5.56 -15.60
C PRO A 164 -5.49 -4.08 -15.42
N CYS A 165 -6.77 -3.80 -15.16
CA CYS A 165 -7.31 -2.45 -15.12
C CYS A 165 -7.05 -1.80 -13.76
N GLY A 166 -7.01 -2.60 -12.69
CA GLY A 166 -6.75 -2.18 -11.32
C GLY A 166 -5.27 -1.92 -11.04
N MET A 167 -4.37 -2.77 -11.55
CA MET A 167 -2.95 -2.75 -11.21
C MET A 167 -2.30 -1.36 -11.40
N VAL A 168 -1.60 -0.92 -10.35
CA VAL A 168 -0.90 0.36 -10.32
C VAL A 168 0.59 0.14 -10.48
N LEU A 169 1.09 0.68 -11.57
CA LEU A 169 2.47 0.52 -12.03
C LEU A 169 3.25 1.84 -12.03
N ASP A 170 2.55 2.94 -11.79
CA ASP A 170 3.11 4.28 -11.80
C ASP A 170 2.27 5.24 -10.94
N PRO A 171 2.87 6.35 -10.46
CA PRO A 171 2.16 7.31 -9.60
C PRO A 171 0.88 7.90 -10.21
N SER A 172 0.76 8.00 -11.55
CA SER A 172 -0.45 8.53 -12.18
C SER A 172 -1.65 7.60 -12.05
N GLY A 173 -1.42 6.31 -11.77
CA GLY A 173 -2.48 5.35 -11.43
C GLY A 173 -3.25 5.70 -10.15
N TYR A 174 -2.72 6.62 -9.32
CA TYR A 174 -3.38 7.16 -8.13
C TYR A 174 -4.07 8.49 -8.34
N LYS A 175 -4.04 9.05 -9.55
CA LYS A 175 -4.54 10.42 -9.80
C LYS A 175 -6.00 10.56 -9.36
N ASP A 176 -6.86 9.63 -9.74
CA ASP A 176 -8.28 9.71 -9.40
C ASP A 176 -8.52 9.50 -7.90
N VAL A 177 -7.75 8.60 -7.28
CA VAL A 177 -7.80 8.31 -5.83
C VAL A 177 -7.37 9.54 -5.01
N THR A 178 -6.24 10.14 -5.37
CA THR A 178 -5.66 11.29 -4.65
C THR A 178 -6.46 12.58 -4.87
N GLN A 179 -7.26 12.63 -5.93
CA GLN A 179 -8.17 13.75 -6.21
C GLN A 179 -9.58 13.54 -5.63
N ASP A 180 -9.93 12.34 -5.15
CA ASP A 180 -11.19 12.10 -4.46
C ASP A 180 -11.07 12.43 -2.96
N PRO A 181 -11.68 13.54 -2.49
CA PRO A 181 -11.54 13.97 -1.11
C PRO A 181 -12.19 13.01 -0.11
N GLU A 182 -13.21 12.24 -0.52
CA GLU A 182 -13.90 11.31 0.37
C GLU A 182 -13.08 10.05 0.61
N VAL A 183 -12.46 9.51 -0.45
CA VAL A 183 -11.53 8.38 -0.33
C VAL A 183 -10.29 8.79 0.46
N MET A 184 -9.71 9.96 0.18
CA MET A 184 -8.56 10.44 0.93
C MET A 184 -8.89 10.65 2.41
N GLU A 185 -10.03 11.27 2.75
CA GLU A 185 -10.40 11.48 4.15
C GLU A 185 -10.64 10.15 4.87
N VAL A 186 -11.29 9.17 4.24
CA VAL A 186 -11.54 7.88 4.90
C VAL A 186 -10.23 7.14 5.19
N LEU A 187 -9.29 7.11 4.25
CA LEU A 187 -7.99 6.43 4.43
C LEU A 187 -7.15 7.12 5.50
N GLN A 188 -7.11 8.45 5.50
CA GLN A 188 -6.38 9.21 6.52
C GLN A 188 -7.04 9.07 7.90
N SER A 189 -8.36 9.05 7.97
CA SER A 189 -9.12 8.83 9.19
C SER A 189 -8.83 7.45 9.79
N LEU A 190 -8.63 6.41 8.98
CA LEU A 190 -8.17 5.11 9.47
C LEU A 190 -6.85 5.24 10.23
N TYR A 191 -5.86 5.95 9.68
CA TYR A 191 -4.57 6.14 10.36
C TYR A 191 -4.70 6.97 11.65
N ARG A 192 -5.63 7.93 11.70
CA ARG A 192 -5.88 8.74 12.91
C ARG A 192 -6.62 7.97 14.01
N THR A 193 -7.51 7.05 13.64
CA THR A 193 -8.50 6.46 14.57
C THR A 193 -8.30 4.98 14.87
N LYS A 194 -7.46 4.29 14.09
CA LYS A 194 -7.16 2.87 14.26
C LYS A 194 -5.67 2.66 14.53
N SER A 195 -5.34 1.68 15.36
CA SER A 195 -3.97 1.18 15.47
C SER A 195 -3.61 0.36 14.23
N PHE A 196 -2.44 0.63 13.66
CA PHE A 196 -1.91 -0.13 12.52
C PHE A 196 -0.88 -1.12 13.04
N LEU A 197 -0.95 -2.35 12.53
CA LEU A 197 0.05 -3.39 12.76
C LEU A 197 0.71 -3.75 11.43
N PHE A 198 1.95 -3.32 11.26
CA PHE A 198 2.75 -3.57 10.08
C PHE A 198 3.49 -4.91 10.22
N VAL A 199 3.13 -5.88 9.35
CA VAL A 199 3.72 -7.23 9.30
C VAL A 199 4.30 -7.50 7.92
N GLY A 200 5.56 -7.95 7.88
CA GLY A 200 6.28 -8.21 6.63
C GLY A 200 6.58 -6.94 5.80
N CYS A 201 6.52 -5.75 6.42
CA CYS A 201 6.55 -4.45 5.75
C CYS A 201 7.96 -3.84 5.64
N GLY A 202 8.99 -4.61 5.26
CA GLY A 202 10.37 -4.10 5.23
C GLY A 202 10.57 -2.88 4.31
N GLU A 203 10.11 -2.98 3.06
CA GLU A 203 10.22 -1.90 2.06
C GLU A 203 8.96 -1.02 1.97
N THR A 204 7.82 -1.45 2.56
CA THR A 204 6.52 -0.77 2.41
C THR A 204 6.56 0.70 2.85
N LEU A 205 7.29 1.02 3.93
CA LEU A 205 7.37 2.41 4.41
C LEU A 205 8.30 3.29 3.57
N ARG A 206 8.98 2.73 2.55
CA ARG A 206 9.70 3.50 1.52
C ARG A 206 8.83 3.83 0.32
N ASP A 207 7.66 3.19 0.19
CA ASP A 207 6.69 3.52 -0.85
C ASP A 207 6.13 4.91 -0.59
N GLN A 208 6.37 5.83 -1.52
CA GLN A 208 5.93 7.21 -1.43
C GLN A 208 4.40 7.32 -1.47
N ILE A 209 3.71 6.40 -2.15
CA ILE A 209 2.26 6.41 -2.23
C ILE A 209 1.66 6.01 -0.89
N PHE A 210 2.08 4.89 -0.31
CA PHE A 210 1.66 4.53 1.04
C PHE A 210 1.92 5.66 2.05
N GLN A 211 3.10 6.28 1.97
CA GLN A 211 3.42 7.42 2.82
C GLN A 211 2.47 8.61 2.57
N ALA A 212 2.14 8.94 1.33
CA ALA A 212 1.22 10.03 1.00
C ALA A 212 -0.24 9.76 1.43
N LEU A 213 -0.68 8.51 1.36
CA LEU A 213 -2.04 8.10 1.75
C LEU A 213 -2.25 8.10 3.27
N PHE A 214 -1.22 7.73 4.05
CA PHE A 214 -1.37 7.50 5.49
C PHE A 214 -0.41 8.31 6.36
N LEU A 215 0.89 8.33 6.04
CA LEU A 215 1.90 8.90 6.93
C LEU A 215 1.99 10.43 6.85
N TYR A 216 2.05 11.01 5.66
CA TYR A 216 2.28 12.46 5.50
C TYR A 216 1.03 13.29 5.76
N SER A 217 -0.15 12.67 5.71
CA SER A 217 -1.43 13.36 5.83
C SER A 217 -1.86 13.64 7.27
N VAL A 218 -1.13 13.12 8.27
CA VAL A 218 -1.42 13.35 9.68
C VAL A 218 -0.31 14.22 10.29
N PRO A 219 -0.59 15.50 10.62
CA PRO A 219 0.46 16.45 11.01
C PRO A 219 1.02 16.18 12.42
N ASN A 220 0.17 15.84 13.39
CA ASN A 220 0.60 15.49 14.75
C ASN A 220 0.45 13.98 14.97
N LYS A 221 1.58 13.29 15.14
CA LYS A 221 1.65 11.83 15.29
C LYS A 221 2.10 11.37 16.66
N VAL A 222 2.37 12.29 17.57
CA VAL A 222 2.97 11.99 18.88
C VAL A 222 2.04 11.09 19.71
N ASP A 223 0.74 11.27 19.56
CA ASP A 223 -0.29 10.50 20.28
C ASP A 223 -0.74 9.23 19.53
N LEU A 224 -0.17 8.96 18.34
CA LEU A 224 -0.54 7.79 17.56
C LEU A 224 0.23 6.56 18.04
N GLU A 225 -0.49 5.45 18.21
CA GLU A 225 0.09 4.16 18.61
C GLU A 225 -0.08 3.12 17.50
N HIS A 226 0.88 3.11 16.58
CA HIS A 226 1.04 2.06 15.57
C HIS A 226 2.23 1.17 15.92
N TYR A 227 2.27 -0.04 15.35
CA TYR A 227 3.29 -1.03 15.66
C TYR A 227 3.82 -1.68 14.39
N MET A 228 5.13 -1.92 14.34
CA MET A 228 5.78 -2.63 13.24
C MET A 228 6.63 -3.77 13.77
N VAL A 229 6.44 -4.96 13.19
CA VAL A 229 7.13 -6.19 13.57
C VAL A 229 8.29 -6.42 12.59
N VAL A 230 9.53 -6.37 13.08
CA VAL A 230 10.75 -6.38 12.25
C VAL A 230 11.81 -7.38 12.70
N LEU A 231 12.69 -7.75 11.77
CA LEU A 231 13.91 -8.51 12.06
C LEU A 231 14.91 -7.60 12.79
N LYS A 232 15.57 -8.09 13.84
CA LYS A 232 16.71 -7.39 14.45
C LYS A 232 18.01 -7.97 13.87
N GLU A 233 18.47 -7.40 12.76
CA GLU A 233 19.73 -7.79 12.12
C GLU A 233 20.97 -7.27 12.88
N GLY A 234 20.85 -6.13 13.55
CA GLY A 234 21.92 -5.54 14.36
C GLY A 234 21.39 -4.42 15.26
N GLU A 235 22.10 -4.13 16.35
CA GLU A 235 21.62 -3.19 17.38
C GLU A 235 21.51 -1.76 16.84
N ASP A 236 22.58 -1.23 16.26
CA ASP A 236 22.61 0.15 15.75
C ASP A 236 21.56 0.38 14.65
N GLN A 237 21.44 -0.58 13.73
CA GLN A 237 20.45 -0.50 12.65
C GLN A 237 19.02 -0.55 13.21
N PHE A 238 18.78 -1.39 14.23
CA PHE A 238 17.49 -1.51 14.88
C PHE A 238 17.11 -0.24 15.65
N PHE A 239 18.04 0.37 16.41
CA PHE A 239 17.79 1.62 17.12
C PHE A 239 17.55 2.79 16.17
N LYS A 240 18.32 2.86 15.08
CA LYS A 240 18.08 3.85 14.02
C LYS A 240 16.69 3.66 13.41
N HIS A 241 16.32 2.44 13.08
CA HIS A 241 14.99 2.16 12.53
C HIS A 241 13.87 2.50 13.53
N GLN A 242 14.05 2.21 14.82
CA GLN A 242 13.13 2.64 15.88
C GLN A 242 12.94 4.17 15.91
N ALA A 243 14.04 4.92 15.89
CA ALA A 243 13.99 6.39 15.90
C ALA A 243 13.29 6.94 14.65
N ASP A 244 13.64 6.44 13.47
CA ASP A 244 13.03 6.85 12.20
C ASP A 244 11.51 6.58 12.19
N MET A 245 11.08 5.41 12.68
CA MET A 245 9.67 5.01 12.68
C MET A 245 8.84 5.72 13.75
N LEU A 246 9.47 6.13 14.87
CA LEU A 246 8.79 6.88 15.92
C LEU A 246 8.31 8.26 15.43
N LEU A 247 9.02 8.88 14.46
CA LEU A 247 8.58 10.11 13.79
C LEU A 247 7.23 9.94 13.07
N HIS A 248 6.85 8.71 12.75
CA HIS A 248 5.59 8.34 12.13
C HIS A 248 4.54 7.82 13.13
N GLY A 249 4.81 7.88 14.43
CA GLY A 249 3.95 7.29 15.47
C GLY A 249 3.99 5.76 15.48
N ILE A 250 5.05 5.16 14.92
CA ILE A 250 5.18 3.70 14.75
C ILE A 250 6.24 3.17 15.73
N LYS A 251 5.80 2.33 16.67
CA LYS A 251 6.67 1.60 17.59
C LYS A 251 7.18 0.33 16.93
N VAL A 252 8.50 0.23 16.77
CA VAL A 252 9.14 -0.95 16.17
C VAL A 252 9.43 -2.00 17.24
N VAL A 253 8.97 -3.23 16.99
CA VAL A 253 9.11 -4.40 17.85
C VAL A 253 9.82 -5.51 17.09
N SER A 254 10.83 -6.12 17.70
CA SER A 254 11.56 -7.22 17.08
C SER A 254 10.87 -8.57 17.32
N TYR A 255 10.86 -9.43 16.30
CA TYR A 255 10.52 -10.84 16.43
C TYR A 255 11.74 -11.76 16.60
N GLY A 256 12.95 -11.20 16.75
CA GLY A 256 14.20 -11.91 16.93
C GLY A 256 15.24 -11.62 15.85
N ALA A 257 16.29 -12.44 15.81
CA ALA A 257 17.45 -12.29 14.91
C ALA A 257 17.40 -13.19 13.66
N SER A 258 16.35 -14.00 13.49
CA SER A 258 16.15 -14.84 12.30
C SER A 258 14.74 -14.63 11.74
N PHE A 259 14.64 -14.59 10.41
CA PHE A 259 13.36 -14.54 9.69
C PHE A 259 12.48 -15.76 9.98
N ASP A 260 13.07 -16.92 10.29
CA ASP A 260 12.34 -18.15 10.60
C ASP A 260 11.44 -18.02 11.84
N HIS A 261 11.73 -17.08 12.74
CA HIS A 261 10.89 -16.79 13.90
C HIS A 261 9.63 -16.00 13.55
N PHE A 262 9.58 -15.34 12.38
CA PHE A 262 8.50 -14.44 12.00
C PHE A 262 7.12 -15.10 12.01
N PRO A 263 6.91 -16.29 11.41
CA PRO A 263 5.60 -16.94 11.42
C PRO A 263 5.07 -17.24 12.82
N GLY A 264 5.91 -17.85 13.67
CA GLY A 264 5.55 -18.18 15.05
C GLY A 264 5.27 -16.94 15.88
N TYR A 265 6.09 -15.90 15.74
CA TYR A 265 5.90 -14.64 16.46
C TYR A 265 4.56 -13.97 16.10
N VAL A 266 4.20 -13.91 14.81
CA VAL A 266 2.93 -13.31 14.36
C VAL A 266 1.74 -14.13 14.85
N GLN A 267 1.83 -15.46 14.83
CA GLN A 267 0.78 -16.34 15.37
C GLN A 267 0.56 -16.11 16.87
N ASP A 268 1.64 -16.06 17.65
CA ASP A 268 1.58 -15.79 19.09
C ASP A 268 1.01 -14.41 19.39
N LEU A 269 1.45 -13.39 18.64
CA LEU A 269 0.96 -12.03 18.78
C LEU A 269 -0.54 -11.95 18.49
N ALA A 270 -0.99 -12.50 17.37
CA ALA A 270 -2.41 -12.53 17.00
C ALA A 270 -3.25 -13.26 18.07
N SER A 271 -2.76 -14.40 18.56
CA SER A 271 -3.42 -15.15 19.64
C SER A 271 -3.58 -14.31 20.92
N ARG A 272 -2.55 -13.54 21.30
CA ARG A 272 -2.60 -12.63 22.45
C ARG A 272 -3.59 -11.48 22.24
N ILE A 273 -3.62 -10.90 21.04
CA ILE A 273 -4.58 -9.84 20.68
C ILE A 273 -6.01 -10.37 20.77
N CYS A 274 -6.27 -11.54 20.19
CA CYS A 274 -7.60 -12.16 20.18
C CYS A 274 -8.08 -12.55 21.59
N ARG A 275 -7.19 -12.98 22.50
CA ARG A 275 -7.54 -13.31 23.90
C ARG A 275 -7.90 -12.06 24.72
N ARG A 276 -7.16 -10.96 24.56
CA ARG A 276 -7.40 -9.73 25.35
C ARG A 276 -8.72 -9.05 25.05
N ARG A 277 -9.29 -9.23 23.85
CA ARG A 277 -10.58 -8.63 23.46
C ARG A 277 -11.80 -9.45 23.90
N SER A 278 -11.63 -10.61 24.54
CA SER A 278 -12.71 -11.58 24.76
C SER A 278 -13.47 -11.58 26.12
N PRO A 279 -13.28 -10.66 27.11
CA PRO A 279 -14.16 -10.69 28.30
C PRO A 279 -15.40 -9.78 28.29
N ASP A 280 -15.46 -8.70 27.50
CA ASP A 280 -16.49 -7.65 27.67
C ASP A 280 -17.33 -7.29 26.42
N ALA A 281 -17.08 -7.94 25.27
CA ALA A 281 -17.78 -7.61 24.02
C ALA A 281 -19.21 -8.21 23.91
N ASP A 282 -19.57 -9.18 24.75
CA ASP A 282 -20.86 -9.88 24.70
C ASP A 282 -21.93 -9.30 25.64
N ARG A 283 -21.70 -8.12 26.23
CA ARG A 283 -22.62 -7.52 27.22
C ARG A 283 -23.35 -6.25 26.79
N VAL A 284 -23.44 -5.98 25.49
CA VAL A 284 -24.28 -4.90 24.97
C VAL A 284 -25.31 -5.45 24.01
N ASP A 285 -26.38 -6.01 24.60
CA ASP A 285 -27.61 -6.28 23.88
C ASP A 285 -28.45 -5.00 23.82
N SER A 286 -28.75 -4.58 22.58
CA SER A 286 -29.94 -3.89 22.11
C SER A 286 -30.75 -3.09 23.15
N THR A 287 -30.40 -1.81 23.36
CA THR A 287 -31.31 -0.64 23.48
C THR A 287 -30.59 0.53 24.15
N THR A 288 -29.99 1.43 23.38
CA THR A 288 -30.07 2.90 23.57
C THR A 288 -29.18 3.63 22.56
N LEU A 289 -29.83 4.20 21.55
CA LEU A 289 -29.34 5.38 20.85
C LEU A 289 -29.35 6.55 21.85
N LEU A 290 -28.19 6.92 22.40
CA LEU A 290 -27.78 8.30 22.63
C LEU A 290 -26.33 8.30 23.15
N GLY A 291 -25.47 9.05 22.47
CA GLY A 291 -24.07 9.18 22.83
C GLY A 291 -23.89 9.71 24.26
N SER A 292 -23.09 9.01 25.05
CA SER A 292 -22.46 9.58 26.23
C SER A 292 -20.95 9.36 26.15
N ALA A 293 -20.23 10.48 26.23
CA ALA A 293 -18.78 10.53 26.24
C ALA A 293 -18.24 9.72 27.43
N CYS A 294 -17.18 8.96 27.18
CA CYS A 294 -16.51 8.11 28.16
C CYS A 294 -16.03 8.95 29.37
N GLN A 295 -16.66 8.78 30.54
CA GLN A 295 -16.32 9.47 31.80
C GLN A 295 -14.96 9.05 32.43
N GLY A 296 -14.06 8.44 31.66
CA GLY A 296 -12.72 8.04 32.11
C GLY A 296 -11.61 9.06 31.82
N CYS A 297 -11.86 10.06 30.96
CA CYS A 297 -10.84 11.00 30.50
C CYS A 297 -10.82 12.36 31.24
N ALA A 298 -11.81 12.64 32.10
CA ALA A 298 -11.95 13.93 32.78
C ALA A 298 -11.23 14.03 34.14
N LYS A 299 -10.63 12.95 34.65
CA LYS A 299 -9.99 12.93 35.99
C LYS A 299 -8.49 13.26 36.01
N ARG A 300 -7.87 13.61 34.87
CA ARG A 300 -6.44 14.00 34.82
C ARG A 300 -6.17 15.48 34.56
N LYS A 301 -7.21 16.34 34.62
CA LYS A 301 -7.07 17.80 34.43
C LYS A 301 -7.49 18.64 35.65
N LEU A 302 -7.66 18.04 36.82
CA LEU A 302 -8.16 18.72 38.03
C LEU A 302 -7.22 18.68 39.25
N GLU A 303 -5.98 18.19 39.10
CA GLU A 303 -4.99 18.13 40.20
C GLU A 303 -3.73 18.98 39.92
N GLU A 304 -3.82 20.01 39.08
CA GLU A 304 -2.70 20.92 38.81
C GLU A 304 -3.04 22.41 38.98
N ASN A 305 -3.97 22.72 39.89
CA ASN A 305 -4.17 24.09 40.39
C ASN A 305 -4.39 24.05 41.89
N GLY A 306 -3.32 24.26 42.66
CA GLY A 306 -3.41 24.25 44.11
C GLY A 306 -2.15 24.64 44.86
N THR A 307 -1.42 25.68 44.46
CA THR A 307 -0.68 26.51 45.43
C THR A 307 -0.34 27.90 44.86
N GLU A 308 -1.09 28.92 45.31
CA GLU A 308 -0.71 30.33 45.21
C GLU A 308 0.46 30.63 46.15
N VAL A 309 1.53 31.25 45.65
CA VAL A 309 2.41 32.12 46.45
C VAL A 309 2.71 33.38 45.64
N SER A 310 2.22 34.50 46.17
CA SER A 310 2.46 35.87 45.71
C SER A 310 3.94 36.21 45.53
N LYS A 311 4.28 36.94 44.45
CA LYS A 311 5.32 37.99 44.47
C LYS A 311 5.24 38.96 43.27
N GLN A 312 4.87 40.19 43.65
CA GLN A 312 5.13 41.52 43.09
C GLN A 312 5.68 41.74 41.66
N LEU A 313 4.89 42.55 40.96
CA LEU A 313 5.15 43.53 39.90
C LEU A 313 6.58 44.12 39.79
N ARG A 314 7.16 44.09 38.59
CA ARG A 314 8.00 45.18 38.02
C ARG A 314 7.79 45.27 36.50
N GLN A 315 7.56 46.50 36.03
CA GLN A 315 7.42 46.92 34.64
C GLN A 315 8.77 47.09 33.94
N SER A 316 8.82 46.77 32.64
CA SER A 316 9.61 47.37 31.53
C SER A 316 9.89 46.26 30.50
N GLY A 317 9.73 46.40 29.18
CA GLY A 317 9.29 47.50 28.33
C GLY A 317 8.91 46.92 26.96
N THR A 318 8.36 47.80 26.15
CA THR A 318 8.00 47.71 24.73
C THR A 318 8.96 46.92 23.84
N GLU A 319 8.44 45.99 23.03
CA GLU A 319 8.76 45.86 21.60
C GLU A 319 7.52 45.33 20.85
N ASP A 320 7.09 46.11 19.86
CA ASP A 320 5.97 45.86 18.97
C ASP A 320 6.31 44.75 17.96
N PHE A 321 5.43 43.76 17.81
CA PHE A 321 5.33 42.98 16.57
C PHE A 321 3.85 42.76 16.24
N GLU A 322 3.41 43.44 15.19
CA GLU A 322 2.08 43.31 14.58
C GLU A 322 1.81 41.85 14.17
N PHE A 323 0.76 41.26 14.73
CA PHE A 323 0.15 40.04 14.20
C PHE A 323 -0.91 40.44 13.16
N SER A 324 -0.65 40.08 11.90
CA SER A 324 -1.66 40.09 10.84
C SER A 324 -2.15 38.65 10.58
N PRO A 325 -3.46 38.40 10.43
CA PRO A 325 -4.00 37.05 10.32
C PRO A 325 -4.00 36.59 8.86
N CYS A 326 -3.09 35.68 8.49
CA CYS A 326 -3.17 35.01 7.19
C CYS A 326 -4.01 33.73 7.30
N ALA A 327 -5.24 33.84 6.80
CA ALA A 327 -6.01 32.73 6.28
C ALA A 327 -5.21 31.98 5.20
N GLY A 328 -5.28 30.64 5.21
CA GLY A 328 -4.86 29.81 4.07
C GLY A 328 -4.01 28.61 4.45
N SER A 329 -4.63 27.44 4.61
CA SER A 329 -3.92 26.16 4.45
C SER A 329 -4.84 25.10 3.86
N PHE A 330 -5.08 25.26 2.56
CA PHE A 330 -5.44 24.21 1.63
C PHE A 330 -4.47 24.36 0.43
N CYS A 331 -3.18 24.07 0.61
CA CYS A 331 -2.21 24.12 -0.50
C CYS A 331 -0.98 23.21 -0.37
N GLY A 332 -0.91 22.32 0.64
CA GLY A 332 0.25 21.44 0.84
C GLY A 332 0.31 20.23 -0.10
N PHE A 333 -0.83 19.76 -0.61
CA PHE A 333 -0.89 18.52 -1.41
C PHE A 333 -0.46 18.70 -2.87
N ALA A 334 -0.61 19.89 -3.46
CA ALA A 334 -0.24 20.12 -4.86
C ALA A 334 1.27 20.30 -5.09
N GLN A 335 2.02 20.79 -4.08
CA GLN A 335 3.44 21.13 -4.24
C GLN A 335 4.37 19.91 -4.31
N LEU A 336 4.08 18.82 -3.60
CA LEU A 336 4.86 17.57 -3.69
C LEU A 336 4.71 16.91 -5.08
N TRP A 337 3.55 17.03 -5.71
CA TRP A 337 3.29 16.51 -7.05
C TRP A 337 3.78 17.44 -8.18
N ALA A 338 3.82 18.75 -7.94
CA ALA A 338 4.28 19.74 -8.93
C ALA A 338 5.81 19.82 -9.09
N LEU A 339 6.60 19.26 -8.16
CA LEU A 339 8.07 19.27 -8.19
C LEU A 339 8.68 18.07 -8.96
N TRP A 340 7.86 17.24 -9.61
CA TRP A 340 8.34 16.20 -10.51
C TRP A 340 8.90 16.83 -11.80
N PRO A 341 10.07 16.42 -12.35
CA PRO A 341 10.63 17.07 -13.53
C PRO A 341 9.75 16.83 -14.77
N GLN A 342 8.94 17.81 -15.15
CA GLN A 342 8.32 17.88 -16.46
C GLN A 342 9.40 18.16 -17.51
N ARG A 343 10.03 17.11 -18.03
CA ARG A 343 10.76 17.17 -19.31
C ARG A 343 9.93 16.50 -20.39
N LEU A 344 9.09 17.31 -21.06
CA LEU A 344 8.97 17.44 -22.52
C LEU A 344 7.63 18.09 -22.84
N ALA A 345 7.72 19.31 -23.37
CA ALA A 345 6.60 20.10 -23.85
C ALA A 345 5.92 19.43 -25.04
N TYR A 346 4.62 19.11 -24.88
CA TYR A 346 3.75 18.78 -26.00
C TYR A 346 3.31 20.08 -26.68
N ARG A 347 3.65 20.26 -27.97
CA ARG A 347 3.03 21.29 -28.81
C ARG A 347 1.66 20.77 -29.29
N PRO A 348 0.58 21.54 -29.19
CA PRO A 348 -0.69 21.17 -29.82
C PRO A 348 -0.63 21.47 -31.32
N CYS A 349 -1.06 20.52 -32.15
CA CYS A 349 -1.29 20.74 -33.59
C CYS A 349 -2.78 21.10 -33.80
N PRO A 350 -3.11 22.02 -34.73
CA PRO A 350 -4.39 22.73 -34.73
C PRO A 350 -5.53 21.95 -35.39
N ARG A 351 -6.76 22.29 -34.98
CA ARG A 351 -8.01 21.89 -35.62
C ARG A 351 -8.13 22.52 -37.01
N GLY A 352 -8.62 21.72 -37.95
CA GLY A 352 -9.19 22.08 -39.25
C GLY A 352 -9.52 20.76 -39.93
N GLY A 353 -10.64 20.52 -40.60
CA GLY A 353 -11.67 21.33 -41.23
C GLY A 353 -12.31 20.39 -42.27
N GLU A 354 -13.59 20.56 -42.54
CA GLU A 354 -14.45 19.69 -43.35
C GLU A 354 -13.88 19.33 -44.74
N ALA A 355 -14.07 18.08 -45.17
CA ALA A 355 -14.29 17.71 -46.58
C ALA A 355 -14.98 16.32 -46.66
N GLY A 356 -16.08 16.27 -47.42
CA GLY A 356 -16.96 15.11 -47.60
C GLY A 356 -16.41 13.95 -48.45
N PRO A 357 -17.30 13.01 -48.85
CA PRO A 357 -16.99 11.59 -48.87
C PRO A 357 -16.40 11.10 -50.19
N ARG A 358 -15.55 10.06 -50.14
CA ARG A 358 -15.27 9.20 -51.30
C ARG A 358 -15.61 7.76 -50.97
N LEU A 359 -16.60 7.27 -51.72
CA LEU A 359 -16.96 5.87 -51.92
C LEU A 359 -15.75 5.07 -52.40
N PHE A 360 -15.46 3.94 -51.75
CA PHE A 360 -15.00 2.71 -52.41
C PHE A 360 -15.53 1.51 -51.64
N THR A 361 -16.15 0.59 -52.38
CA THR A 361 -16.82 -0.65 -51.98
C THR A 361 -15.83 -1.76 -51.56
N PRO A 362 -16.31 -2.83 -50.89
CA PRO A 362 -15.47 -3.78 -50.17
C PRO A 362 -14.94 -4.90 -51.07
N ALA A 363 -13.75 -5.41 -50.75
CA ALA A 363 -13.25 -6.67 -51.27
C ALA A 363 -13.21 -7.69 -50.13
N GLU A 364 -13.97 -8.76 -50.31
CA GLU A 364 -13.98 -9.97 -49.50
C GLU A 364 -12.63 -10.69 -49.57
N GLY A 365 -12.21 -11.28 -48.44
CA GLY A 365 -11.08 -12.20 -48.37
C GLY A 365 -10.91 -12.76 -46.95
N PRO A 366 -10.51 -14.04 -46.78
CA PRO A 366 -11.11 -14.93 -45.79
C PRO A 366 -10.39 -14.96 -44.44
N ALA A 367 -11.12 -15.39 -43.40
CA ALA A 367 -10.51 -15.95 -42.19
C ALA A 367 -9.73 -17.22 -42.54
N PRO A 368 -8.61 -17.47 -41.84
CA PRO A 368 -8.61 -18.70 -41.04
C PRO A 368 -8.02 -18.52 -39.64
N ASN A 369 -8.59 -19.33 -38.73
CA ASN A 369 -8.09 -19.68 -37.42
C ASN A 369 -6.61 -20.11 -37.45
N HIS A 370 -5.84 -19.70 -36.43
CA HIS A 370 -5.01 -20.59 -35.63
C HIS A 370 -4.59 -19.89 -34.33
N PHE A 371 -5.27 -20.22 -33.23
CA PHE A 371 -4.75 -20.02 -31.88
C PHE A 371 -3.52 -20.94 -31.72
N CYS A 372 -2.40 -20.37 -31.30
CA CYS A 372 -1.23 -21.11 -30.86
C CYS A 372 -1.04 -20.85 -29.36
N PRO A 373 -1.24 -21.83 -28.46
CA PRO A 373 -0.82 -21.70 -27.08
C PRO A 373 0.68 -22.01 -26.99
N PHE A 374 1.50 -21.02 -26.70
CA PHE A 374 2.91 -21.26 -26.38
C PHE A 374 2.98 -21.96 -25.02
N ARG A 375 3.23 -23.27 -25.04
CA ARG A 375 3.67 -24.03 -23.87
C ARG A 375 5.17 -23.84 -23.70
N PHE A 376 5.58 -23.28 -22.57
CA PHE A 376 6.97 -23.36 -22.12
C PHE A 376 7.33 -24.83 -21.86
N THR A 377 8.33 -25.33 -22.58
CA THR A 377 9.00 -26.58 -22.25
C THR A 377 10.29 -26.22 -21.50
N ARG A 378 10.41 -26.70 -20.26
CA ARG A 378 11.61 -26.53 -19.43
C ARG A 378 12.69 -27.54 -19.86
N PRO A 379 13.98 -27.17 -19.87
CA PRO A 379 15.05 -28.07 -19.46
C PRO A 379 15.07 -28.24 -17.93
#